data_AF-A0A4Q1A8C1-F1
#
_entry.id   AF-A0A4Q1A8C1-F1
#
_cell.length_a   1.000
_cell.length_b   1.000
_cell.length_c   1.000
_cell.angle_alpha   90.00
_cell.angle_beta   90.00
_cell.angle_gamma   90.00
#
_symmetry.space_group_name_H-M   'P 1'
#
loop_
_entity.id
_entity.type
_entity.pdbx_description
1 polymer ?
#
loop_
_entity_poly.entity_id
_entity_poly.type
_entity_poly.pdbx_seq_one_letter_code
_entity_poly.pdbx_strand_id
1 'polypeptide(L)'
;MKKGLKVMLAALLAVGVAGCNPAKKEESKSKDQKVKVVLDWFPNTNHTGLYVAQTKDYYKKQGLDVEIIQPGDNVTAEQMIAS
;
A
#
# COMPACT_ATOMS: atom_id res chain seq x y z
N MET A 1 33.83 -4.41 50.66
CA MET A 1 33.89 -4.86 49.24
C MET A 1 32.56 -5.38 48.69
N LYS A 2 31.77 -6.19 49.43
CA LYS A 2 30.53 -6.79 48.91
C LYS A 2 29.29 -5.87 48.84
N LYS A 3 29.31 -4.72 49.54
CA LYS A 3 28.20 -3.74 49.55
C LYS A 3 28.29 -2.73 48.39
N GLY A 4 29.48 -2.42 47.89
CA GLY A 4 29.68 -1.52 46.73
C GLY A 4 29.37 -2.18 45.38
N LEU A 5 29.60 -3.49 45.27
CA LEU A 5 29.30 -4.26 44.05
C LEU A 5 27.78 -4.35 43.76
N LYS A 6 26.95 -4.38 44.80
CA LYS A 6 25.48 -4.38 44.65
C LYS A 6 24.93 -3.01 44.20
N VAL A 7 25.56 -1.91 44.63
CA VAL A 7 25.16 -0.54 44.25
C VAL A 7 25.55 -0.24 42.79
N MET A 8 26.68 -0.76 42.33
CA MET A 8 27.13 -0.60 40.94
C MET A 8 26.35 -1.49 39.95
N LEU A 9 25.82 -2.63 40.40
CA LEU A 9 24.97 -3.48 39.55
C LEU A 9 23.52 -2.95 39.44
N ALA A 10 23.02 -2.25 40.46
CA ALA A 10 21.71 -1.59 40.41
C ALA A 10 21.72 -0.32 39.52
N ALA A 11 22.86 0.37 39.43
CA ALA A 11 23.00 1.56 38.57
C ALA A 11 23.12 1.22 37.07
N LEU A 12 23.64 0.03 36.72
CA LEU A 12 23.72 -0.44 35.34
C LEU A 12 22.37 -0.96 34.78
N LEU A 13 21.40 -1.26 35.63
CA LEU A 13 20.06 -1.69 35.23
C LEU A 13 19.08 -0.54 34.97
N ALA A 14 19.40 0.69 35.40
CA ALA A 14 18.52 1.85 35.24
C ALA A 14 18.67 2.60 33.91
N VAL A 15 19.70 2.29 33.10
CA VAL A 15 19.97 2.98 31.82
C VAL A 15 19.37 2.24 30.61
N GLY A 16 18.80 1.03 30.81
CA GLY A 16 18.28 0.20 29.72
C GLY A 16 16.83 0.45 29.28
N VAL A 17 16.09 1.38 29.91
CA VAL A 17 14.63 1.53 29.69
C VAL A 17 14.25 2.79 28.89
N ALA A 18 15.19 3.62 28.47
CA ALA A 18 14.92 4.79 27.62
C ALA A 18 14.93 4.48 26.10
N GLY A 19 14.59 3.24 25.72
CA GLY A 19 14.54 2.78 24.32
C GLY A 19 13.14 2.67 23.71
N CYS A 20 12.07 2.98 24.47
CA CYS A 20 10.74 3.15 23.89
C CYS A 20 10.63 4.56 23.29
N ASN A 21 11.21 4.75 22.12
CA ASN A 21 10.60 5.66 21.18
C ASN A 21 9.31 4.96 20.76
N PRO A 22 8.09 5.50 21.00
CA PRO A 22 6.96 5.10 20.18
C PRO A 22 7.31 5.65 18.79
N ALA A 23 8.16 4.91 18.06
CA ALA A 23 8.15 4.94 16.62
C ALA A 23 6.67 4.81 16.31
N LYS A 24 6.09 5.91 15.78
CA LYS A 24 4.79 5.87 15.15
C LYS A 24 4.74 4.52 14.45
N LYS A 25 3.92 3.60 14.96
CA LYS A 25 3.29 2.63 14.09
C LYS A 25 2.48 3.51 13.16
N GLU A 26 3.16 4.05 12.14
CA GLU A 26 2.53 4.20 10.87
C GLU A 26 2.07 2.78 10.57
N GLU A 27 0.80 2.52 10.90
CA GLU A 27 0.02 1.62 10.11
C GLU A 27 0.25 2.11 8.68
N SER A 28 1.24 1.50 8.03
CA SER A 28 1.28 1.43 6.60
C SER A 28 0.01 0.67 6.26
N LYS A 29 -1.12 1.40 6.18
CA LYS A 29 -2.17 1.03 5.25
C LYS A 29 -1.40 0.79 3.97
N SER A 30 -1.21 -0.48 3.64
CA SER A 30 -0.60 -0.92 2.40
C SER A 30 -1.35 -0.15 1.33
N LYS A 31 -0.71 0.89 0.80
CA LYS A 31 -1.38 1.84 -0.06
C LYS A 31 -1.75 1.03 -1.29
N ASP A 32 -3.04 0.95 -1.60
CA ASP A 32 -3.51 0.19 -2.75
C ASP A 32 -2.62 0.52 -3.97
N GLN A 33 -2.15 -0.52 -4.65
CA GLN A 33 -1.34 -0.34 -5.83
C GLN A 33 -2.22 0.28 -6.91
N LYS A 34 -1.84 1.47 -7.37
CA LYS A 34 -2.51 2.14 -8.47
C LYS A 34 -2.27 1.38 -9.77
N VAL A 35 -3.34 1.04 -10.46
CA VAL A 35 -3.30 0.34 -11.74
C VAL A 35 -4.24 1.05 -12.70
N LYS A 36 -3.77 1.32 -13.92
CA LYS A 36 -4.58 1.83 -15.01
C LYS A 36 -4.88 0.70 -15.98
N VAL A 37 -6.15 0.51 -16.30
CA VAL A 37 -6.61 -0.42 -17.34
C VAL A 37 -7.12 0.42 -18.49
N VAL A 38 -6.35 0.49 -19.56
CA VAL A 38 -6.78 1.12 -20.81
C VAL A 38 -7.53 0.07 -21.63
N LEU A 39 -8.77 0.38 -22.00
CA LEU A 39 -9.57 -0.50 -22.85
C LEU A 39 -9.02 -0.52 -24.27
N ASP A 40 -9.22 -1.63 -24.96
CA ASP A 40 -8.87 -1.82 -26.37
C ASP A 40 -9.80 -1.03 -27.31
N TRP A 41 -11.02 -0.72 -26.85
CA TRP A 41 -12.06 -0.05 -27.61
C TRP A 41 -13.08 0.65 -26.70
N PHE A 42 -14.17 1.16 -27.29
CA PHE A 42 -15.34 1.62 -26.56
C PHE A 42 -15.93 0.51 -25.65
N PRO A 43 -16.43 0.87 -24.46
CA PRO A 43 -17.03 -0.07 -23.52
C PRO A 43 -18.13 -0.91 -24.14
N ASN A 44 -18.03 -2.23 -23.99
CA ASN A 44 -19.05 -3.17 -24.45
C ASN A 44 -19.19 -4.36 -23.49
N THR A 45 -20.05 -5.33 -23.83
CA THR A 45 -20.36 -6.47 -22.95
C THR A 45 -19.14 -7.29 -22.55
N ASN A 46 -18.08 -7.32 -23.38
CA ASN A 46 -16.85 -8.03 -23.05
C ASN A 46 -16.10 -7.40 -21.85
N HIS A 47 -16.30 -6.11 -21.60
CA HIS A 47 -15.66 -5.39 -20.48
C HIS A 47 -16.44 -5.46 -19.18
N THR A 48 -17.65 -6.06 -19.17
CA THR A 48 -18.54 -6.11 -17.99
C THR A 48 -17.82 -6.62 -16.74
N GLY A 49 -16.95 -7.63 -16.89
CA GLY A 49 -16.20 -8.19 -15.78
C GLY A 49 -15.31 -7.17 -15.05
N LEU A 50 -14.68 -6.25 -15.81
CA LEU A 50 -13.83 -5.19 -15.26
C LEU A 50 -14.64 -4.22 -14.40
N TYR A 51 -15.78 -3.77 -14.92
CA TYR A 51 -16.66 -2.86 -14.21
C TYR A 51 -17.33 -3.52 -13.00
N VAL A 52 -17.77 -4.78 -13.12
CA VAL A 52 -18.34 -5.52 -11.97
C VAL A 52 -17.30 -5.71 -10.88
N ALA A 53 -16.05 -6.02 -11.22
CA ALA A 53 -14.96 -6.15 -10.26
C ALA A 53 -14.70 -4.82 -9.51
N GLN A 54 -14.77 -3.69 -10.21
CA GLN A 54 -14.69 -2.37 -9.61
C GLN A 54 -15.89 -2.09 -8.69
N THR A 55 -17.13 -2.30 -9.16
CA THR A 55 -18.35 -2.06 -8.36
C THR A 55 -18.48 -2.97 -7.13
N LYS A 56 -17.92 -4.18 -7.17
CA LYS A 56 -17.96 -5.15 -6.05
C LYS A 56 -16.72 -5.10 -5.13
N ASP A 57 -15.88 -4.09 -5.29
CA ASP A 57 -14.63 -3.89 -4.54
C ASP A 57 -13.64 -5.06 -4.64
N TYR A 58 -13.68 -5.84 -5.72
CA TYR A 58 -12.77 -6.98 -5.88
C TYR A 58 -11.33 -6.51 -6.02
N TYR A 59 -11.07 -5.42 -6.74
CA TYR A 59 -9.74 -4.82 -6.82
C TYR A 59 -9.24 -4.33 -5.46
N LYS A 60 -10.10 -3.63 -4.70
CA LYS A 60 -9.77 -3.15 -3.35
C LYS A 60 -9.45 -4.28 -2.38
N LYS A 61 -10.19 -5.39 -2.45
CA LYS A 61 -9.91 -6.60 -1.66
C LYS A 61 -8.56 -7.23 -2.00
N GLN A 62 -8.04 -6.98 -3.19
CA GLN A 62 -6.69 -7.40 -3.62
C GLN A 62 -5.64 -6.30 -3.43
N GLY A 63 -5.97 -5.19 -2.77
CA GLY A 63 -5.06 -4.06 -2.57
C GLY A 63 -4.74 -3.30 -3.86
N LEU A 64 -5.68 -3.25 -4.81
CA LEU A 64 -5.55 -2.54 -6.09
C LEU A 64 -6.50 -1.34 -6.17
N ASP A 65 -5.97 -0.20 -6.58
CA ASP A 65 -6.71 1.02 -6.92
C ASP A 65 -6.77 1.12 -8.45
N VAL A 66 -7.81 0.54 -9.04
CA VAL A 66 -7.95 0.40 -10.49
C VAL A 66 -8.74 1.57 -11.08
N GLU A 67 -8.16 2.21 -12.08
CA GLU A 67 -8.81 3.20 -12.95
C GLU A 67 -9.00 2.60 -14.36
N ILE A 68 -10.25 2.50 -14.81
CA ILE A 68 -10.58 2.04 -16.17
C ILE A 68 -10.69 3.25 -17.10
N ILE A 69 -9.90 3.26 -18.17
CA ILE A 69 -9.75 4.38 -19.10
C ILE A 69 -10.14 3.93 -20.50
N GLN A 70 -10.91 4.75 -21.21
CA GLN A 70 -11.22 4.53 -22.62
C GLN A 70 -10.11 5.11 -23.50
N PRO A 71 -9.77 4.47 -24.64
CA PRO A 71 -8.86 5.07 -25.59
C PRO A 71 -9.44 6.37 -26.17
N GLY A 72 -8.58 7.32 -26.50
CA GLY A 72 -9.02 8.57 -27.12
C GLY A 72 -9.43 8.36 -28.58
N ASP A 73 -10.31 9.21 -29.12
CA ASP A 73 -10.85 9.07 -30.49
C ASP A 73 -9.76 8.93 -31.59
N ASN A 74 -8.56 9.46 -31.36
CA ASN A 74 -7.41 9.38 -32.27
C ASN A 74 -6.15 8.78 -31.63
N VAL A 75 -6.29 8.13 -30.47
CA VAL A 75 -5.15 7.55 -29.73
C VAL A 75 -5.48 6.10 -29.40
N THR A 76 -4.67 5.16 -29.90
CA THR A 76 -4.89 3.75 -29.63
C THR A 76 -4.51 3.39 -28.19
N ALA A 77 -5.05 2.28 -27.69
CA ALA A 77 -4.72 1.79 -26.36
C ALA A 77 -3.21 1.56 -26.19
N GLU A 78 -2.54 1.05 -27.23
CA GLU A 78 -1.10 0.80 -27.25
C GLU A 78 -0.31 2.10 -27.10
N GLN A 79 -0.74 3.17 -27.78
CA GLN A 79 -0.10 4.49 -27.67
C GLN A 79 -0.22 5.08 -26.27
N MET A 80 -1.34 4.84 -25.57
CA MET A 80 -1.55 5.32 -24.19
C MET A 80 -0.76 4.53 -23.14
N ILE A 81 -0.45 3.26 -23.42
CA ILE A 81 0.32 2.41 -22.50
C ILE A 81 1.83 2.57 -22.71
N ALA A 82 2.26 2.94 -23.92
CA ALA A 82 3.69 3.13 -24.25
C ALA A 82 4.28 4.48 -23.80
N SER A 83 3.46 5.42 -23.34
CA SER A 83 3.84 6.79 -22.96
C SER A 83 4.28 6.96 -21.51
#